data_AF-A0AA97H3Q4-F1
#
_entry.id   AF-A0AA97H3Q4-F1
#
_cell.length_a   1.000
_cell.length_b   1.000
_cell.length_c   1.000
_cell.angle_alpha   90.00
_cell.angle_beta   90.00
_cell.angle_gamma   90.00
#
_symmetry.space_group_name_H-M   'P 1'
#
loop_
_entity.id
_entity.type
_entity.pdbx_description
1 polymer ?
#
loop_
_entity_poly.entity_id
_entity_poly.type
_entity_poly.pdbx_seq_one_letter_code
_entity_poly.pdbx_strand_id
1 'polypeptide(L)'
;MKSLPSDESKSRIERFVSRKKIIAIVLVPIFFIMAVVTLFNWASDISFTSNNLPSFETINNLFFDEFFTVLILVDVVLLLISFFYTNKFHKIIRNSGFIVSTILIRMSFGVSGIVSTILIVAAVLFGLSIIMIHNKYEKNILPK
;
A
#
# COMPACT_ATOMS: atom_id res chain seq x y z
N MET A 1 -19.44 -31.77 -15.74
CA MET A 1 -18.46 -32.32 -14.78
C MET A 1 -17.48 -31.20 -14.43
N LYS A 2 -17.69 -30.51 -13.30
CA LYS A 2 -16.84 -29.40 -12.85
C LYS A 2 -15.60 -30.00 -12.21
N SER A 3 -14.45 -29.92 -12.87
CA SER A 3 -13.19 -30.48 -12.35
C SER A 3 -12.89 -29.84 -11.00
N LEU A 4 -12.85 -30.70 -9.97
CA LEU A 4 -12.46 -30.33 -8.62
C LEU A 4 -11.02 -29.76 -8.69
N PRO A 5 -10.73 -28.61 -8.04
CA PRO A 5 -9.36 -28.10 -8.02
C PRO A 5 -8.48 -29.13 -7.31
N SER A 6 -7.41 -29.56 -7.96
CA SER A 6 -6.41 -30.49 -7.41
C SER A 6 -5.81 -29.92 -6.11
N ASP A 7 -5.54 -30.79 -5.13
CA ASP A 7 -4.99 -30.46 -3.80
C ASP A 7 -3.75 -29.53 -3.83
N GLU A 8 -2.96 -29.59 -4.90
CA GLU A 8 -1.85 -28.69 -5.15
C GLU A 8 -2.23 -27.21 -5.25
N SER A 9 -3.40 -26.88 -5.80
CA SER A 9 -3.83 -25.49 -5.97
C SER A 9 -4.23 -24.84 -4.65
N LYS A 10 -4.90 -25.61 -3.77
CA LYS A 10 -5.28 -25.17 -2.41
C LYS A 10 -4.05 -24.92 -1.54
N SER A 11 -3.09 -25.85 -1.50
CA SER A 11 -1.86 -25.68 -0.72
C SER A 11 -1.02 -24.46 -1.14
N ARG A 12 -1.03 -24.12 -2.43
CA ARG A 12 -0.33 -22.93 -2.96
C ARG A 12 -1.00 -21.62 -2.52
N ILE A 13 -2.33 -21.57 -2.52
CA ILE A 13 -3.11 -20.41 -2.04
C ILE A 13 -2.93 -20.26 -0.52
N GLU A 14 -2.99 -21.34 0.24
CA GLU A 14 -2.79 -21.32 1.69
C GLU A 14 -1.41 -20.82 2.09
N ARG A 15 -0.35 -21.22 1.37
CA ARG A 15 1.01 -20.68 1.57
C ARG A 15 1.09 -19.19 1.28
N PHE A 16 0.42 -18.71 0.23
CA PHE A 16 0.36 -17.29 -0.11
C PHE A 16 -0.39 -16.47 0.95
N VAL A 17 -1.54 -16.96 1.42
CA VAL A 17 -2.33 -16.35 2.50
C VAL A 17 -1.53 -16.34 3.81
N SER A 18 -0.84 -17.43 4.13
CA SER A 18 -0.02 -17.53 5.34
C SER A 18 1.13 -16.51 5.33
N ARG A 19 1.79 -16.27 4.20
CA ARG A 19 2.82 -15.23 4.08
C ARG A 19 2.25 -13.83 4.28
N LYS A 20 1.08 -13.53 3.69
CA LYS A 20 0.38 -12.26 3.94
C LYS A 20 0.01 -12.08 5.42
N LYS A 21 -0.42 -13.16 6.07
CA LYS A 21 -0.78 -13.17 7.49
C LYS A 21 0.42 -12.90 8.38
N ILE A 22 1.59 -13.46 8.08
CA ILE A 22 2.83 -13.18 8.82
C ILE A 22 3.19 -11.70 8.70
N ILE A 23 3.13 -11.13 7.49
CA ILE A 23 3.40 -9.70 7.28
C ILE A 23 2.44 -8.84 8.11
N ALA A 24 1.15 -9.16 8.10
CA ALA A 24 0.17 -8.44 8.91
C ALA A 24 0.41 -8.56 10.42
N ILE A 25 0.75 -9.76 10.91
CA ILE A 25 1.04 -10.01 12.34
C ILE A 25 2.24 -9.20 12.83
N VAL A 26 3.27 -9.01 11.99
CA VAL A 26 4.43 -8.18 12.33
C VAL A 26 4.11 -6.69 12.21
N LEU A 27 3.28 -6.32 11.24
CA LEU A 27 2.98 -4.93 10.95
C LEU A 27 2.10 -4.26 12.01
N VAL A 28 1.11 -4.99 12.54
CA VAL A 28 0.22 -4.50 13.59
C VAL A 28 0.95 -3.99 14.84
N PRO A 29 1.87 -4.75 15.48
CA PRO A 29 2.60 -4.26 16.63
C PRO A 29 3.55 -3.11 16.28
N ILE A 30 4.13 -3.08 15.08
CA ILE A 30 4.96 -1.94 14.63
C ILE A 30 4.12 -0.66 14.60
N PHE A 31 2.93 -0.70 13.98
CA PHE A 31 2.03 0.46 13.97
C PHE A 31 1.54 0.85 15.36
N PHE A 32 1.26 -0.13 16.22
CA PHE A 32 0.86 0.15 17.59
C PHE A 32 1.96 0.86 18.38
N ILE A 33 3.21 0.38 18.29
CA ILE A 33 4.35 1.00 18.96
C ILE A 33 4.57 2.42 18.44
N MET A 34 4.58 2.63 17.11
CA MET A 34 4.72 3.97 16.53
C MET A 34 3.62 4.92 17.03
N ALA A 35 2.36 4.48 17.00
CA ALA A 35 1.25 5.29 17.50
C ALA A 35 1.41 5.68 18.98
N VAL A 36 1.81 4.73 19.83
CA VAL A 36 2.06 4.99 21.26
C VAL A 36 3.23 5.96 21.47
N VAL A 37 4.33 5.78 20.74
CA VAL A 37 5.51 6.65 20.85
C VAL A 37 5.19 8.07 20.38
N THR A 38 4.57 8.24 19.22
CA THR A 38 4.22 9.57 18.71
C THR A 38 3.22 10.28 19.63
N LEU A 39 2.25 9.54 20.19
CA LEU A 39 1.28 10.09 21.12
C LEU A 39 1.92 10.48 22.46
N PHE A 40 2.86 9.69 22.97
CA PHE A 40 3.58 9.99 24.21
C PHE A 40 4.50 11.20 24.06
N ASN A 41 5.23 11.30 22.94
CA ASN A 41 6.07 12.45 22.62
C ASN A 41 5.23 13.73 22.55
N TRP A 42 4.10 13.67 21.83
CA TRP A 42 3.19 14.80 21.76
C TRP A 42 2.61 15.23 23.11
N ALA A 43 2.14 14.25 23.90
CA ALA A 43 1.56 14.52 25.22
C ALA A 43 2.59 15.13 26.18
N SER A 44 3.86 14.70 26.08
CA SER A 44 4.97 15.25 26.86
C SER A 44 5.28 16.70 26.43
N ASP A 45 5.35 16.97 25.13
CA ASP A 45 5.64 18.32 24.62
C ASP A 45 4.57 19.36 25.02
N ILE A 46 3.30 18.95 25.09
CA ILE A 46 2.19 19.75 25.62
C ILE A 46 2.36 20.05 27.11
N SER A 47 2.83 19.09 27.91
CA SER A 47 2.91 19.24 29.36
C SER A 47 4.10 20.10 29.80
N PHE A 48 5.17 20.20 29.00
CA PHE A 48 6.42 20.88 29.37
C PHE A 48 6.58 22.29 28.78
N THR A 49 5.84 22.66 27.73
CA THR A 49 6.03 23.95 27.03
C THR A 49 4.95 24.96 27.40
N SER A 50 5.24 25.89 28.31
CA SER A 50 4.27 26.87 28.82
C SER A 50 3.92 28.02 27.85
N ASN A 51 4.68 28.22 26.77
CA ASN A 51 4.52 29.40 25.90
C ASN A 51 4.34 29.12 24.39
N ASN A 52 4.43 27.87 23.92
CA ASN A 52 4.17 27.50 22.53
C ASN A 52 3.55 26.10 22.50
N LEU A 53 2.23 26.02 22.35
CA LEU A 53 1.55 24.75 22.10
C LEU A 53 2.11 24.17 20.78
N PRO A 54 2.65 22.93 20.78
CA PRO A 54 2.99 22.29 19.51
C PRO A 54 1.72 22.21 18.66
N SER A 55 1.80 22.69 17.41
CA SER A 55 0.65 22.68 16.52
C SER A 55 0.28 21.24 16.18
N PHE A 56 -1.02 20.95 16.09
CA PHE A 56 -1.51 19.64 15.64
C PHE A 56 -0.90 19.21 14.29
N GLU A 57 -0.51 20.18 13.46
CA GLU A 57 0.16 19.97 12.17
C GLU A 57 1.53 19.29 12.31
N THR A 58 2.31 19.60 13.35
CA THR A 58 3.62 18.97 13.58
C THR A 58 3.50 17.49 13.95
N ILE A 59 2.50 17.12 14.76
CA ILE A 59 2.23 15.72 15.14
C ILE A 59 1.66 14.96 13.97
N ASN A 60 0.75 15.61 13.24
CA ASN A 60 0.15 15.06 12.04
C ASN A 60 1.28 14.66 11.08
N ASN A 61 2.18 15.59 10.76
CA ASN A 61 3.28 15.29 9.83
C ASN A 61 4.22 14.21 10.38
N LEU A 62 4.63 14.26 11.65
CA LEU A 62 5.54 13.25 12.23
C LEU A 62 4.94 11.84 12.24
N PHE A 63 3.67 11.69 12.67
CA PHE A 63 2.98 10.41 12.69
C PHE A 63 2.72 9.89 11.28
N PHE A 64 2.14 10.74 10.42
CA PHE A 64 1.69 10.32 9.10
C PHE A 64 2.87 10.03 8.17
N ASP A 65 3.98 10.76 8.25
CA ASP A 65 5.16 10.48 7.42
C ASP A 65 5.77 9.11 7.73
N GLU A 66 6.00 8.78 9.00
CA GLU A 66 6.53 7.47 9.41
C GLU A 66 5.53 6.35 9.10
N PHE A 67 4.25 6.56 9.40
CA PHE A 67 3.18 5.61 9.13
C PHE A 67 3.05 5.28 7.65
N PHE A 68 3.00 6.31 6.78
CA PHE A 68 2.87 6.13 5.34
C PHE A 68 4.12 5.51 4.74
N THR A 69 5.31 5.82 5.24
CA THR A 69 6.57 5.21 4.80
C THR A 69 6.57 3.70 5.05
N VAL A 70 6.19 3.25 6.26
CA VAL A 70 6.10 1.83 6.59
C VAL A 70 5.04 1.13 5.74
N LEU A 71 3.89 1.78 5.52
CA LEU A 71 2.83 1.28 4.65
C LEU A 71 3.27 1.10 3.19
N ILE A 72 4.06 2.05 2.65
CA ILE A 72 4.64 1.93 1.31
C ILE A 72 5.62 0.75 1.24
N LEU A 73 6.48 0.58 2.25
CA LEU A 73 7.44 -0.53 2.29
C LEU A 73 6.74 -1.89 2.25
N VAL A 74 5.65 -2.05 3.00
CA VAL A 74 4.82 -3.26 2.97
C VAL A 74 4.22 -3.49 1.60
N ASP A 75 3.67 -2.45 0.97
CA ASP A 75 3.09 -2.54 -0.38
C ASP A 75 4.14 -2.99 -1.41
N VAL A 76 5.38 -2.47 -1.31
CA VAL A 76 6.51 -2.89 -2.16
C VAL A 76 6.91 -4.34 -1.90
N VAL A 77 7.02 -4.76 -0.64
CA VAL A 77 7.33 -6.16 -0.29
C VAL A 77 6.26 -7.11 -0.82
N LEU A 78 4.97 -6.74 -0.69
CA LEU A 78 3.86 -7.52 -1.22
C LEU A 78 3.90 -7.62 -2.75
N LEU A 79 4.30 -6.54 -3.44
CA LEU A 79 4.48 -6.51 -4.89
C LEU A 79 5.63 -7.42 -5.33
N LEU A 80 6.79 -7.36 -4.68
CA LEU A 80 7.93 -8.24 -4.94
C LEU A 80 7.55 -9.71 -4.72
N ILE A 81 6.88 -10.03 -3.62
CA ILE A 81 6.37 -11.38 -3.37
C ILE A 81 5.36 -11.77 -4.46
N SER A 82 4.45 -10.88 -4.87
CA SER A 82 3.50 -11.19 -5.94
C SER A 82 4.18 -11.54 -7.27
N PHE A 83 5.31 -10.88 -7.60
CA PHE A 83 6.11 -11.18 -8.79
C PHE A 83 6.75 -12.58 -8.72
N PHE A 84 7.28 -12.97 -7.56
CA PHE A 84 7.90 -14.29 -7.38
C PHE A 84 6.94 -15.47 -7.54
N TYR A 85 5.63 -15.27 -7.32
CA TYR A 85 4.64 -16.38 -7.28
C TYR A 85 3.67 -16.43 -8.47
N THR A 86 3.66 -15.43 -9.36
CA THR A 86 2.73 -15.37 -10.51
C THR A 86 3.51 -15.38 -11.83
N ASN A 87 3.26 -16.34 -12.71
CA ASN A 87 3.91 -16.45 -14.04
C ASN A 87 3.05 -15.94 -15.22
N LYS A 88 1.94 -15.24 -14.96
CA LYS A 88 1.08 -14.67 -16.02
C LYS A 88 1.32 -13.17 -16.16
N PHE A 89 2.28 -12.78 -16.99
CA PHE A 89 2.71 -11.40 -17.24
C PHE A 89 1.55 -10.38 -17.30
N HIS A 90 0.50 -10.67 -18.07
CA HIS A 90 -0.61 -9.72 -18.22
C HIS A 90 -1.46 -9.52 -16.95
N LYS A 91 -1.61 -10.56 -16.10
CA LYS A 91 -2.30 -10.42 -14.81
C LYS A 91 -1.44 -9.67 -13.79
N ILE A 92 -0.12 -9.83 -13.89
CA ILE A 92 0.86 -9.16 -13.03
C ILE A 92 0.88 -7.66 -13.31
N ILE A 93 0.91 -7.24 -14.58
CA ILE A 93 0.97 -5.81 -14.94
C ILE A 93 -0.20 -5.02 -14.35
N ARG A 94 -1.44 -5.53 -14.46
CA ARG A 94 -2.59 -4.84 -13.87
C ARG A 94 -2.52 -4.78 -12.34
N ASN A 95 -2.25 -5.91 -11.69
CA ASN A 95 -2.21 -5.99 -10.22
C ASN A 95 -1.08 -5.14 -9.64
N SER A 96 0.10 -5.19 -10.26
CA SER A 96 1.25 -4.35 -9.92
C SER A 96 0.95 -2.86 -10.14
N GLY A 97 0.28 -2.51 -11.24
CA GLY A 97 -0.13 -1.13 -11.52
C GLY A 97 -1.06 -0.57 -10.45
N PHE A 98 -2.01 -1.35 -9.92
CA PHE A 98 -2.85 -0.90 -8.81
C PHE A 98 -2.09 -0.71 -7.50
N ILE A 99 -1.13 -1.59 -7.20
CA ILE A 99 -0.27 -1.43 -6.02
C ILE A 99 0.58 -0.16 -6.14
N VAL A 100 1.16 0.11 -7.32
CA VAL A 100 1.94 1.33 -7.58
C VAL A 100 1.07 2.59 -7.48
N SER A 101 -0.18 2.57 -7.98
CA SER A 101 -1.13 3.67 -7.80
C SER A 101 -1.41 3.94 -6.32
N THR A 102 -1.54 2.90 -5.51
CA THR A 102 -1.72 3.02 -4.05
C THR A 102 -0.49 3.63 -3.36
N ILE A 103 0.72 3.23 -3.78
CA ILE A 103 1.98 3.81 -3.28
C ILE A 103 2.07 5.30 -3.60
N LEU A 104 1.71 5.73 -4.82
CA LEU A 104 1.72 7.14 -5.21
C LEU A 104 0.75 7.99 -4.38
N ILE A 105 -0.45 7.47 -4.08
CA ILE A 105 -1.40 8.12 -3.18
C ILE A 105 -0.81 8.24 -1.77
N ARG A 106 -0.19 7.18 -1.24
CA ARG A 106 0.43 7.23 0.09
C ARG A 106 1.59 8.21 0.16
N MET A 107 2.40 8.28 -0.89
CA MET A 107 3.49 9.24 -1.02
C MET A 107 2.96 10.68 -1.07
N SER A 108 1.78 10.90 -1.68
CA SER A 108 1.17 12.23 -1.73
C SER A 108 0.78 12.78 -0.35
N PHE A 109 0.53 11.91 0.63
CA PHE A 109 0.19 12.33 1.99
C PHE A 109 1.43 12.69 2.82
N GLY A 110 2.62 12.23 2.43
CA GLY A 110 3.89 12.59 3.07
C GLY A 110 4.57 13.82 2.47
N VAL A 111 3.90 14.53 1.56
CA VAL A 111 4.40 15.79 0.98
C VAL A 111 3.29 16.83 1.01
N SER A 112 3.66 18.10 1.20
CA SER A 112 2.70 19.20 1.29
C SER A 112 2.68 20.06 0.02
N GLY A 113 1.65 20.91 -0.09
CA GLY A 113 1.50 21.86 -1.18
C GLY A 113 1.15 21.22 -2.53
N ILE A 114 1.58 21.87 -3.62
CA ILE A 114 1.15 21.51 -4.97
C ILE A 114 1.63 20.13 -5.43
N VAL A 115 2.73 19.65 -4.85
CA VAL A 115 3.32 18.35 -5.17
C VAL A 115 2.37 17.22 -4.76
N SER A 116 1.70 17.35 -3.60
CA SER A 116 0.68 16.40 -3.14
C SER A 116 -0.44 16.23 -4.17
N THR A 117 -1.00 17.34 -4.64
CA THR A 117 -2.07 17.35 -5.64
C THR A 117 -1.62 16.72 -6.96
N ILE A 118 -0.41 17.04 -7.44
CA ILE A 118 0.15 16.46 -8.66
C ILE A 118 0.30 14.94 -8.51
N LEU A 119 0.79 14.46 -7.36
CA LEU A 119 0.93 13.03 -7.10
C LEU A 119 -0.41 12.31 -7.08
N ILE A 120 -1.45 12.89 -6.46
CA ILE A 120 -2.80 12.31 -6.44
C ILE A 120 -3.35 12.20 -7.87
N VAL A 121 -3.26 13.28 -8.65
CA VAL A 121 -3.74 13.29 -10.05
C VAL A 121 -2.97 12.25 -10.88
N ALA A 122 -1.65 12.20 -10.75
CA ALA A 122 -0.81 11.22 -11.44
C ALA A 122 -1.18 9.78 -11.04
N ALA A 123 -1.42 9.51 -9.76
CA ALA A 123 -1.79 8.18 -9.27
C ALA A 123 -3.11 7.69 -9.86
N VAL A 124 -4.11 8.57 -9.93
CA VAL A 124 -5.43 8.27 -10.50
C VAL A 124 -5.33 8.04 -12.01
N LEU A 125 -4.63 8.93 -12.73
CA LEU A 125 -4.41 8.78 -14.18
C LEU A 125 -3.66 7.50 -14.52
N PHE A 126 -2.64 7.16 -13.72
CA PHE A 126 -1.89 5.92 -13.87
C PHE A 126 -2.77 4.68 -13.65
N GLY A 127 -3.54 4.66 -12.56
CA GLY A 127 -4.47 3.55 -12.28
C GLY A 127 -5.52 3.37 -13.38
N LEU A 128 -6.08 4.48 -13.89
CA LEU A 128 -7.03 4.47 -14.99
C LEU A 128 -6.40 3.94 -16.29
N SER A 129 -5.18 4.37 -16.62
CA SER A 129 -4.44 3.93 -17.80
C SER A 129 -4.20 2.42 -17.77
N ILE A 130 -3.86 1.86 -16.61
CA ILE A 130 -3.69 0.41 -16.42
C ILE A 130 -5.00 -0.35 -16.68
N ILE A 131 -6.14 0.15 -16.20
CA ILE A 131 -7.46 -0.44 -16.48
C ILE A 131 -7.74 -0.39 -17.99
N MET A 132 -7.49 0.75 -18.63
CA MET A 132 -7.75 0.93 -20.05
C MET A 132 -6.91 -0.02 -20.91
N ILE A 133 -5.61 -0.16 -20.61
CA ILE A 133 -4.71 -1.09 -21.29
C ILE A 133 -5.19 -2.54 -21.10
N HIS A 134 -5.57 -2.90 -19.88
CA HIS A 134 -6.07 -4.23 -19.58
C HIS A 134 -7.34 -4.56 -20.37
N ASN A 135 -8.34 -3.67 -20.35
CA ASN A 135 -9.60 -3.86 -21.07
C ASN A 135 -9.37 -3.95 -22.59
N LYS A 136 -8.45 -3.14 -23.14
CA LYS A 136 -8.12 -3.17 -24.58
C LYS A 136 -7.43 -4.49 -24.97
N TYR A 137 -6.54 -5.01 -24.13
CA TYR A 137 -5.87 -6.28 -24.37
C TYR A 137 -6.85 -7.46 -24.31
N GLU A 138 -7.77 -7.48 -23.33
CA GLU A 138 -8.76 -8.54 -23.19
C GLU A 138 -9.77 -8.56 -24.35
N LYS A 139 -10.20 -7.37 -24.82
CA LYS A 139 -11.08 -7.23 -26.00
C LYS A 139 -10.43 -7.69 -27.31
N ASN A 140 -9.10 -7.58 -27.45
CA ASN A 140 -8.38 -8.00 -28.65
C ASN A 140 -8.09 -9.51 -28.69
N ILE A 141 -8.23 -10.22 -27.57
CA ILE A 141 -7.95 -11.67 -27.47
C ILE A 141 -9.21 -12.53 -27.67
N LEU A 142 -10.41 -11.97 -27.45
CA LEU A 142 -11.66 -12.67 -27.74
C LEU A 142 -11.99 -12.53 -29.24
N PRO A 143 -11.98 -13.61 -30.03
CA PRO A 143 -12.47 -13.55 -31.40
C PRO A 143 -13.96 -13.19 -31.39
N LYS A 144 -14.35 -12.28 -32.29
CA LYS A 144 -15.76 -11.97 -32.58
C LYS A 144 -16.50 -13.20 -33.08
#